data_AF-A0A3C1KMP0-F1
#
_entry.id   AF-A0A3C1KMP0-F1
#
_cell.length_a   1.000
_cell.length_b   1.000
_cell.length_c   1.000
_cell.angle_alpha   90.00
_cell.angle_beta   90.00
_cell.angle_gamma   90.00
#
_symmetry.space_group_name_H-M   'P 1'
#
loop_
_entity.id
_entity.type
_entity.pdbx_description
1 polymer ?
#
loop_
_entity_poly.entity_id
_entity_poly.type
_entity_poly.pdbx_seq_one_letter_code
_entity_poly.pdbx_strand_id
1 'polypeptide(L)'
;NRAQRRTRRRNADIRVELSEHIRDEAAYDLYYRYIEQRHADGDMYPPDREQYESFLNDAWDCTRYYRFFADERLLGIAVVDVLTDGLSAIYTFFDPEEDKRSLGSYAILWQIEQARTLGLDYLYLGYWIRNCTKMAYKTAYQPLELYLESQWQLPDEPA
;
A
#
# COMPACT_ATOMS: atom_id res chain seq x y z
N ASN A 1 -4.69 -6.80 -18.07
CA ASN A 1 -4.80 -7.72 -16.90
C ASN A 1 -6.27 -7.88 -16.47
N ARG A 2 -6.84 -9.11 -16.52
CA ARG A 2 -8.25 -9.39 -16.16
C ARG A 2 -8.51 -9.30 -14.65
N ALA A 3 -7.55 -9.73 -13.82
CA ALA A 3 -7.66 -9.74 -12.37
C ALA A 3 -7.73 -8.31 -11.82
N GLN A 4 -6.84 -7.42 -12.27
CA GLN A 4 -6.85 -6.00 -11.86
C GLN A 4 -8.15 -5.28 -12.21
N ARG A 5 -8.72 -5.54 -13.41
CA ARG A 5 -10.03 -5.00 -13.80
C ARG A 5 -11.15 -5.48 -12.87
N ARG A 6 -11.12 -6.76 -12.46
CA ARG A 6 -12.07 -7.32 -11.50
C ARG A 6 -11.91 -6.67 -10.13
N THR A 7 -10.67 -6.48 -9.67
CA THR A 7 -10.39 -5.79 -8.41
C THR A 7 -10.92 -4.36 -8.41
N ARG A 8 -10.70 -3.56 -9.46
CA ARG A 8 -11.28 -2.20 -9.56
C ARG A 8 -12.81 -2.22 -9.46
N ARG A 9 -13.46 -3.13 -10.20
CA ARG A 9 -14.93 -3.24 -10.20
C ARG A 9 -15.50 -3.60 -8.83
N ARG A 10 -14.83 -4.46 -8.06
CA ARG A 10 -15.29 -4.86 -6.71
C ARG A 10 -15.20 -3.75 -5.67
N ASN A 11 -14.39 -2.74 -5.95
CA ASN A 11 -14.08 -1.65 -5.02
C ASN A 11 -14.51 -0.30 -5.60
N ALA A 12 -15.48 -0.31 -6.52
CA ALA A 12 -15.99 0.91 -7.15
C ALA A 12 -16.81 1.78 -6.18
N ASP A 13 -17.23 1.20 -5.05
CA ASP A 13 -17.84 1.85 -3.90
C ASP A 13 -16.83 2.55 -2.98
N ILE A 14 -15.52 2.27 -3.14
CA ILE A 14 -14.51 2.81 -2.23
C ILE A 14 -14.24 4.29 -2.55
N ARG A 15 -14.45 5.12 -1.53
CA ARG A 15 -14.07 6.53 -1.48
C ARG A 15 -12.70 6.66 -0.81
N VAL A 16 -11.86 7.55 -1.35
CA VAL A 16 -10.53 7.80 -0.77
C VAL A 16 -10.46 9.22 -0.26
N GLU A 17 -10.04 9.37 0.99
CA GLU A 17 -9.81 10.66 1.64
C GLU A 17 -8.33 10.85 1.94
N LEU A 18 -7.85 12.07 1.80
CA LEU A 18 -6.51 12.46 2.24
C LEU A 18 -6.58 12.91 3.71
N SER A 19 -5.63 12.45 4.51
CA SER A 19 -5.43 12.89 5.90
C SER A 19 -3.99 13.33 6.12
N GLU A 20 -3.78 14.20 7.11
CA GLU A 20 -2.45 14.65 7.57
C GLU A 20 -1.80 13.68 8.54
N HIS A 21 -2.60 12.81 9.17
CA HIS A 21 -2.12 11.80 10.12
C HIS A 21 -3.09 10.63 10.25
N ILE A 22 -2.66 9.58 10.97
CA ILE A 22 -3.47 8.39 11.29
C ILE A 22 -3.44 8.07 12.79
N ARG A 23 -3.34 9.10 13.64
CA ARG A 23 -3.31 8.98 15.11
C ARG A 23 -4.64 8.65 15.78
N ASP A 24 -5.72 8.58 15.01
CA ASP A 24 -7.05 8.24 15.53
C ASP A 24 -7.20 6.75 15.82
N GLU A 25 -8.09 6.42 16.76
CA GLU A 25 -8.35 5.04 17.19
C GLU A 25 -8.81 4.14 16.04
N ALA A 26 -9.61 4.63 15.10
CA ALA A 26 -10.09 3.81 13.99
C ALA A 26 -8.94 3.33 13.09
N ALA A 27 -7.91 4.16 12.89
CA ALA A 27 -6.72 3.77 12.16
C ALA A 27 -5.85 2.76 12.93
N TYR A 28 -5.63 2.99 14.23
CA TYR A 28 -4.86 2.05 15.05
C TYR A 28 -5.57 0.69 15.18
N ASP A 29 -6.88 0.67 15.38
CA ASP A 29 -7.67 -0.57 15.45
C ASP A 29 -7.59 -1.37 14.15
N LEU A 30 -7.59 -0.69 13.00
CA LEU A 30 -7.41 -1.33 11.70
C LEU A 30 -6.01 -1.92 11.57
N TYR A 31 -4.97 -1.17 11.98
CA TYR A 31 -3.59 -1.65 12.01
C TYR A 31 -3.43 -2.87 12.91
N TYR A 32 -3.97 -2.81 14.13
CA TYR A 32 -3.95 -3.88 15.12
C TYR A 32 -4.53 -5.18 14.54
N ARG A 33 -5.77 -5.12 14.01
CA ARG A 33 -6.42 -6.28 13.40
C ARG A 33 -5.63 -6.83 12.21
N TYR A 34 -5.07 -5.96 11.38
CA TYR A 34 -4.27 -6.36 10.22
C TYR A 34 -3.00 -7.11 10.64
N ILE A 35 -2.25 -6.61 11.62
CA ILE A 35 -1.04 -7.28 12.13
C ILE A 35 -1.38 -8.63 12.75
N GLU A 36 -2.35 -8.69 13.67
CA GLU A 36 -2.81 -9.93 14.32
C GLU A 36 -3.18 -11.02 13.31
N GLN A 37 -3.89 -10.67 12.24
CA GLN A 37 -4.41 -11.67 11.30
C GLN A 37 -3.47 -11.99 10.13
N ARG A 38 -2.63 -11.05 9.70
CA ARG A 38 -1.80 -11.20 8.48
C ARG A 38 -0.30 -11.27 8.74
N HIS A 39 0.17 -10.78 9.88
CA HIS A 39 1.61 -10.62 10.19
C HIS A 39 1.96 -11.06 11.61
N ALA A 40 1.24 -12.03 12.17
CA ALA A 40 1.55 -12.61 13.48
C ALA A 40 2.93 -13.30 13.55
N ASP A 41 3.58 -13.51 12.40
CA ASP A 41 4.90 -14.09 12.23
C ASP A 41 5.98 -13.05 11.84
N GLY A 42 5.66 -11.76 11.87
CA GLY A 42 6.55 -10.67 11.43
C GLY A 42 7.05 -9.75 12.56
N ASP A 43 8.02 -8.91 12.24
CA ASP A 43 8.69 -7.99 13.19
C ASP A 43 7.77 -6.91 13.79
N MET A 44 6.57 -6.76 13.24
CA MET A 44 5.54 -5.81 13.71
C MET A 44 4.55 -6.47 14.69
N TYR A 45 4.73 -7.76 15.01
CA TYR A 45 3.91 -8.49 15.98
C TYR A 45 4.65 -8.66 17.31
N PRO A 46 3.94 -8.53 18.46
CA PRO A 46 2.55 -8.09 18.59
C PRO A 46 2.40 -6.61 18.21
N PRO A 47 1.21 -6.19 17.72
CA PRO A 47 0.98 -4.80 17.37
C PRO A 47 1.14 -3.90 18.61
N ASP A 48 2.13 -3.03 18.55
CA ASP A 48 2.44 -2.06 19.61
C ASP A 48 2.12 -0.63 19.14
N ARG A 49 1.59 0.20 20.06
CA ARG A 49 1.19 1.57 19.73
C ARG A 49 2.37 2.51 19.58
N GLU A 50 3.43 2.35 20.37
CA GLU A 50 4.62 3.19 20.27
C GLU A 50 5.37 2.90 18.96
N GLN A 51 5.45 1.62 18.56
CA GLN A 51 5.97 1.23 17.25
C GLN A 51 5.13 1.80 16.10
N TYR A 52 3.79 1.75 16.21
CA TYR A 52 2.88 2.34 15.21
C TYR A 52 3.09 3.85 15.04
N GLU A 53 3.19 4.58 16.14
CA GLU A 53 3.40 6.04 16.11
C GLU A 53 4.77 6.39 15.51
N SER A 54 5.84 5.80 16.02
CA SER A 54 7.21 6.09 15.55
C SER A 54 7.45 5.67 14.11
N PHE A 55 6.83 4.58 13.64
CA PHE A 55 7.00 4.10 12.28
C PHE A 55 6.14 4.84 11.26
N LEU A 56 4.88 5.13 11.59
CA LEU A 56 3.91 5.63 10.61
C LEU A 56 3.46 7.08 10.83
N ASN A 57 3.65 7.69 12.00
CA ASN A 57 3.15 9.03 12.30
C ASN A 57 4.25 10.08 12.50
N ASP A 58 5.51 9.69 12.66
CA ASP A 58 6.68 10.58 12.57
C ASP A 58 6.99 10.92 11.11
N ALA A 59 6.02 11.55 10.45
CA ALA A 59 6.00 11.84 9.03
C ALA A 59 6.96 12.96 8.62
N TRP A 60 7.51 12.82 7.41
CA TRP A 60 8.12 13.92 6.67
C TRP A 60 7.06 14.77 5.98
N ASP A 61 7.41 15.99 5.58
CA ASP A 61 6.50 16.92 4.88
C ASP A 61 5.92 16.36 3.57
N CYS A 62 6.58 15.38 2.97
CA CYS A 62 6.12 14.68 1.77
C CYS A 62 5.15 13.52 2.05
N THR A 63 4.97 13.13 3.32
CA THR A 63 4.13 11.99 3.70
C THR A 63 2.66 12.34 3.56
N ARG A 64 1.88 11.45 2.97
CA ARG A 64 0.44 11.56 2.77
C ARG A 64 -0.24 10.27 3.20
N TYR A 65 -1.40 10.41 3.84
CA TYR A 65 -2.19 9.29 4.32
C TYR A 65 -3.48 9.19 3.52
N TYR A 66 -3.62 8.14 2.73
CA TYR A 66 -4.82 7.88 1.95
C TYR A 66 -5.69 6.84 2.65
N ARG A 67 -6.87 7.27 3.07
CA ARG A 67 -7.84 6.45 3.82
C ARG A 67 -8.92 5.96 2.88
N PHE A 68 -9.12 4.65 2.82
CA PHE A 68 -10.08 3.97 1.95
C PHE A 68 -11.34 3.63 2.73
N PHE A 69 -12.48 4.19 2.32
CA PHE A 69 -13.77 4.00 2.96
C PHE A 69 -14.77 3.32 2.04
N ALA A 70 -15.53 2.37 2.57
CA ALA A 70 -16.79 1.93 1.96
C ALA A 70 -17.92 2.39 2.88
N ASP A 71 -18.82 3.22 2.36
CA ASP A 71 -19.75 4.02 3.17
C ASP A 71 -18.98 4.82 4.25
N GLU A 72 -19.27 4.56 5.53
CA GLU A 72 -18.62 5.19 6.70
C GLU A 72 -17.54 4.28 7.34
N ARG A 73 -17.27 3.10 6.77
CA ARG A 73 -16.30 2.14 7.33
C ARG A 73 -14.92 2.33 6.71
N LEU A 74 -13.93 2.57 7.56
CA LEU A 74 -12.52 2.58 7.17
C LEU A 74 -12.05 1.15 6.86
N LEU A 75 -11.72 0.89 5.60
CA LEU A 75 -11.29 -0.42 5.12
C LEU A 75 -9.79 -0.50 4.85
N GLY A 76 -9.09 0.62 4.70
CA GLY A 76 -7.67 0.60 4.39
C GLY A 76 -7.00 1.95 4.59
N ILE A 77 -5.70 1.91 4.78
CA ILE A 77 -4.83 3.08 4.81
C ILE A 77 -3.58 2.77 3.98
N ALA A 78 -3.21 3.69 3.09
CA ALA A 78 -1.90 3.72 2.45
C ALA A 78 -1.12 4.94 2.96
N VAL A 79 0.06 4.68 3.53
CA VAL A 79 1.05 5.70 3.91
C VAL A 79 2.03 5.83 2.76
N VAL A 80 2.13 7.03 2.19
CA VAL A 80 2.82 7.26 0.92
C VAL A 80 3.64 8.54 0.99
N ASP A 81 4.89 8.50 0.56
CA ASP A 81 5.68 9.71 0.34
C ASP A 81 5.54 10.19 -1.10
N VAL A 82 5.31 11.49 -1.28
CA VAL A 82 5.28 12.13 -2.59
C VAL A 82 6.70 12.62 -2.94
N LEU A 83 7.34 11.96 -3.89
CA LEU A 83 8.67 12.31 -4.39
C LEU A 83 8.58 13.19 -5.64
N THR A 84 9.72 13.61 -6.17
CA THR A 84 9.80 14.45 -7.37
C THR A 84 9.35 13.74 -8.65
N ASP A 85 9.50 12.42 -8.72
CA ASP A 85 9.27 11.59 -9.90
C ASP A 85 8.27 10.45 -9.65
N GLY A 86 7.82 10.26 -8.41
CA GLY A 86 6.96 9.14 -8.07
C GLY A 86 6.32 9.20 -6.69
N LEU A 87 5.46 8.22 -6.44
CA LEU A 87 4.95 7.92 -5.10
C LEU A 87 5.77 6.78 -4.49
N SER A 88 6.14 6.87 -3.22
CA SER A 88 6.76 5.77 -2.48
C SER A 88 5.76 5.15 -1.51
N ALA A 89 5.36 3.91 -1.76
CA ALA A 89 4.43 3.17 -0.90
C ALA A 89 5.16 2.67 0.35
N ILE A 90 5.13 3.45 1.44
CA ILE A 90 5.82 3.15 2.69
C ILE A 90 5.17 1.97 3.40
N TYR A 91 3.86 2.05 3.62
CA TYR A 91 3.11 0.97 4.26
C TYR A 91 1.65 0.98 3.82
N THR A 92 1.02 -0.19 3.78
CA THR A 92 -0.41 -0.32 3.48
C THR A 92 -1.00 -1.41 4.36
N PHE A 93 -2.03 -1.07 5.11
CA PHE A 93 -2.79 -1.99 5.95
C PHE A 93 -4.28 -1.79 5.68
N PHE A 94 -5.04 -2.87 5.84
CA PHE A 94 -6.44 -2.92 5.43
C PHE A 94 -7.21 -3.96 6.23
N ASP A 95 -8.53 -3.92 6.13
CA ASP A 95 -9.42 -4.78 6.88
C ASP A 95 -9.23 -6.24 6.41
N PRO A 96 -8.66 -7.13 7.25
CA PRO A 96 -8.40 -8.52 6.87
C PRO A 96 -9.68 -9.33 6.68
N GLU A 97 -10.83 -8.87 7.20
CA GLU A 97 -12.12 -9.54 7.01
C GLU A 97 -12.70 -9.32 5.59
N GLU A 98 -12.19 -8.32 4.87
CA GLU A 98 -12.62 -7.94 3.51
C GLU A 98 -11.78 -8.62 2.41
N ASP A 99 -11.27 -9.83 2.66
CA ASP A 99 -10.34 -10.55 1.75
C ASP A 99 -10.86 -10.73 0.32
N LYS A 100 -12.18 -10.85 0.15
CA LYS A 100 -12.84 -10.96 -1.18
C LYS A 100 -12.66 -9.71 -2.04
N ARG A 101 -12.45 -8.54 -1.43
CA ARG A 101 -12.22 -7.26 -2.11
C ARG A 101 -10.81 -7.17 -2.70
N SER A 102 -9.85 -7.89 -2.14
CA SER A 102 -8.43 -7.80 -2.52
C SER A 102 -7.87 -6.38 -2.30
N LEU A 103 -8.11 -5.81 -1.11
CA LEU A 103 -7.83 -4.41 -0.78
C LEU A 103 -6.36 -4.00 -0.98
N GLY A 104 -5.39 -4.86 -0.65
CA GLY A 104 -3.98 -4.58 -0.93
C GLY A 104 -3.69 -4.38 -2.42
N SER A 105 -4.26 -5.20 -3.29
CA SER A 105 -4.14 -4.99 -4.75
C SER A 105 -4.89 -3.75 -5.23
N TYR A 106 -6.04 -3.45 -4.62
CA TYR A 106 -6.78 -2.23 -4.93
C TYR A 106 -5.99 -0.97 -4.57
N ALA A 107 -5.36 -0.94 -3.39
CA ALA A 107 -4.54 0.19 -2.94
C ALA A 107 -3.37 0.48 -3.90
N ILE A 108 -2.71 -0.56 -4.43
CA ILE A 108 -1.66 -0.39 -5.46
C ILE A 108 -2.25 0.18 -6.74
N LEU A 109 -3.37 -0.37 -7.23
CA LEU A 109 -4.03 0.13 -8.45
C LEU A 109 -4.50 1.58 -8.30
N TRP A 110 -4.94 1.97 -7.10
CA TRP A 110 -5.34 3.33 -6.79
C TRP A 110 -4.12 4.25 -6.78
N GLN A 111 -3.02 3.87 -6.10
CA GLN A 111 -1.78 4.64 -6.07
C GLN A 111 -1.18 4.85 -7.48
N ILE A 112 -1.28 3.87 -8.39
CA ILE A 112 -0.89 4.03 -9.80
C ILE A 112 -1.70 5.13 -10.48
N GLU A 113 -3.02 5.18 -10.28
CA GLU A 113 -3.84 6.25 -10.87
C GLU A 113 -3.62 7.60 -10.16
N GLN A 114 -3.30 7.59 -8.87
CA GLN A 114 -2.95 8.79 -8.12
C GLN A 114 -1.62 9.40 -8.63
N ALA A 115 -0.59 8.58 -8.86
CA ALA A 115 0.67 9.01 -9.44
C ALA A 115 0.44 9.69 -10.81
N ARG A 116 -0.37 9.06 -11.67
CA ARG A 116 -0.75 9.63 -12.97
C ARG A 116 -1.51 10.95 -12.85
N THR A 117 -2.43 11.05 -11.89
CA THR A 117 -3.21 12.28 -11.63
C THR A 117 -2.29 13.43 -11.20
N LEU A 118 -1.21 13.12 -10.48
CA LEU A 118 -0.20 14.08 -10.07
C LEU A 118 0.87 14.36 -11.14
N GLY A 119 0.80 13.67 -12.30
CA GLY A 119 1.82 13.80 -13.35
C GLY A 119 3.17 13.16 -12.99
N LEU A 120 3.16 12.17 -12.09
CA LEU A 120 4.35 11.42 -11.66
C LEU A 120 4.50 10.15 -12.50
N ASP A 121 5.75 9.79 -12.79
CA ASP A 121 6.07 8.68 -13.68
C ASP A 121 6.08 7.33 -12.95
N TYR A 122 6.40 7.34 -11.65
CA TYR A 122 6.65 6.11 -10.89
C TYR A 122 5.75 5.89 -9.67
N LEU A 123 5.56 4.62 -9.35
CA LEU A 123 5.13 4.14 -8.04
C LEU A 123 6.19 3.16 -7.52
N TYR A 124 6.94 3.57 -6.52
CA TYR A 124 7.91 2.73 -5.84
C TYR A 124 7.20 1.85 -4.82
N LEU A 125 7.20 0.54 -5.07
CA LEU A 125 6.61 -0.45 -4.16
C LEU A 125 7.59 -0.93 -3.07
N GLY A 126 8.78 -0.35 -2.97
CA GLY A 126 9.84 -0.76 -2.04
C GLY A 126 10.51 -2.09 -2.39
N TYR A 127 11.36 -2.59 -1.48
CA TYR A 127 12.21 -3.76 -1.69
C TYR A 127 11.47 -5.02 -2.16
N TRP A 128 12.06 -5.76 -3.09
CA TRP A 128 11.55 -7.03 -3.57
C TRP A 128 12.62 -8.12 -3.40
N ILE A 129 12.25 -9.19 -2.71
CA ILE A 129 13.11 -10.36 -2.49
C ILE A 129 12.61 -11.50 -3.38
N ARG A 130 13.51 -12.02 -4.22
CA ARG A 130 13.23 -13.18 -5.09
C ARG A 130 12.78 -14.37 -4.24
N ASN A 131 11.73 -15.06 -4.67
CA ASN A 131 11.12 -16.21 -3.99
C ASN A 131 10.42 -15.91 -2.65
N CYS A 132 10.19 -14.64 -2.29
CA CYS A 132 9.35 -14.30 -1.15
C CYS A 132 7.87 -14.28 -1.56
N THR A 133 7.07 -15.25 -1.11
CA THR A 133 5.63 -15.34 -1.40
C THR A 133 4.87 -14.07 -1.01
N LYS A 134 5.25 -13.44 0.11
CA LYS A 134 4.65 -12.18 0.59
C LYS A 134 4.92 -11.00 -0.38
N MET A 135 5.94 -11.08 -1.24
CA MET A 135 6.33 -10.02 -2.19
C MET A 135 6.07 -10.37 -3.66
N ALA A 136 5.58 -11.58 -3.95
CA ALA A 136 5.32 -12.04 -5.32
C ALA A 136 4.29 -11.17 -6.06
N TYR A 137 3.45 -10.42 -5.35
CA TYR A 137 2.45 -9.56 -5.97
C TYR A 137 3.04 -8.38 -6.76
N LYS A 138 4.26 -7.91 -6.43
CA LYS A 138 4.84 -6.69 -7.01
C LYS A 138 5.13 -6.83 -8.50
N THR A 139 5.44 -8.04 -8.96
CA THR A 139 5.76 -8.32 -10.37
C THR A 139 4.54 -8.32 -11.29
N ALA A 140 3.32 -8.34 -10.73
CA ALA A 140 2.07 -8.36 -11.48
C ALA A 140 1.65 -6.98 -12.04
N TYR A 141 2.38 -5.91 -11.71
CA TYR A 141 2.12 -4.54 -12.17
C TYR A 141 3.18 -4.17 -13.21
N GLN A 142 2.73 -3.71 -14.38
CA GLN A 142 3.59 -3.52 -15.56
C GLN A 142 3.30 -2.15 -16.20
N PRO A 143 4.31 -1.49 -16.80
CA PRO A 143 5.72 -1.89 -16.84
C PRO A 143 6.38 -1.85 -15.44
N LEU A 144 7.31 -2.77 -15.18
CA LEU A 144 8.08 -2.85 -13.95
C LEU A 144 9.55 -2.61 -14.25
N GLU A 145 10.21 -1.83 -13.39
CA GLU A 145 11.67 -1.72 -13.35
C GLU A 145 12.19 -2.21 -11.99
N LEU A 146 13.37 -2.82 -12.01
CA LEU A 146 14.11 -3.24 -10.83
C LEU A 146 15.35 -2.36 -10.68
N TYR A 147 15.61 -1.89 -9.46
CA TYR A 147 16.86 -1.21 -9.14
C TYR A 147 17.89 -2.23 -8.68
N LEU A 148 18.81 -2.59 -9.59
CA LEU A 148 19.85 -3.59 -9.37
C LEU A 148 21.21 -2.98 -9.69
N GLU A 149 22.20 -3.21 -8.82
CA GLU A 149 23.57 -2.73 -9.03
C GLU A 149 23.64 -1.22 -9.35
N SER A 150 22.81 -0.45 -8.65
CA SER A 150 22.66 1.01 -8.82
C SER A 150 22.10 1.47 -10.17
N GLN A 151 21.42 0.59 -10.91
CA GLN A 151 20.81 0.89 -12.20
C GLN A 151 19.36 0.39 -12.27
N TRP A 152 18.50 1.17 -12.93
CA TRP A 152 17.14 0.75 -13.28
C TRP A 152 17.19 -0.16 -14.50
N GLN A 153 16.58 -1.35 -14.38
CA GLN A 153 16.58 -2.37 -15.41
C GLN A 153 15.17 -2.96 -15.57
N LEU A 154 14.79 -3.29 -16.80
CA LEU A 154 13.60 -4.11 -17.04
C LEU A 154 13.92 -5.56 -16.61
N PRO A 155 12.97 -6.28 -15.98
CA PRO A 155 13.20 -7.68 -15.63
C PRO A 155 13.37 -8.54 -16.92
N ASP A 156 14.42 -9.37 -16.93
CA ASP A 156 14.81 -10.20 -18.10
C ASP A 156 13.72 -11.19 -18.57
N GLU A 157 12.77 -11.57 -17.69
CA GLU A 157 11.62 -12.40 -18.00
C GLU A 157 10.34 -11.83 -17.35
N PRO A 158 9.18 -11.86 -18.03
CA PRO A 158 7.91 -11.62 -17.38
C PRO A 158 7.67 -12.73 -16.35
N ALA A 159 7.52 -12.34 -15.08
CA ALA A 159 7.20 -13.23 -13.97
C ALA A 159 5.86 -13.97 -14.15
#